data_AF-A0A1I5EP15-F1
#
_entry.id   AF-A0A1I5EP15-F1
#
_cell.length_a   1.000
_cell.length_b   1.000
_cell.length_c   1.000
_cell.angle_alpha   90.00
_cell.angle_beta   90.00
_cell.angle_gamma   90.00
#
_symmetry.space_group_name_H-M   'P 1'
#
loop_
_entity.id
_entity.type
_entity.pdbx_description
1 polymer ?
#
loop_
_entity_poly.entity_id
_entity_poly.type
_entity_poly.pdbx_seq_one_letter_code
_entity_poly.pdbx_strand_id
1 'polypeptide(L)'
;MRQPGPIIGPEAFLAPEPKVVLAGDTEEARAIGRQTLEMYLGLKNALANWKRMGFSDEDLAKPGSNRLVDAVVAHGTADAIAARAKQYLDAGADHIPLQVLTSPDKLVPALAGPLGLQ
;
A
#
# COMPACT_ATOMS: atom_id res chain seq x y z
N MET A 1 -3.09 24.47 -2.51
CA MET A 1 -3.22 24.38 -3.98
C MET A 1 -2.68 23.03 -4.42
N ARG A 2 -3.50 22.24 -5.14
CA ARG A 2 -3.13 20.98 -5.80
C ARG A 2 -2.00 21.25 -6.79
N GLN A 3 -0.92 20.46 -6.74
CA GLN A 3 0.08 20.42 -7.80
C GLN A 3 -0.13 19.11 -8.56
N PRO A 4 -1.03 19.06 -9.56
CA PRO A 4 -1.08 17.91 -10.46
C PRO A 4 0.27 17.87 -11.18
N GLY A 5 1.00 16.75 -11.04
CA GLY A 5 2.27 16.59 -11.74
C GLY A 5 2.08 16.79 -13.25
N PRO A 6 3.06 17.34 -13.98
CA PRO A 6 2.94 17.80 -15.38
C PRO A 6 2.60 16.72 -16.42
N ILE A 7 2.29 15.49 -15.98
CA ILE A 7 2.12 14.29 -16.79
C ILE A 7 0.62 13.98 -17.02
N ILE A 8 -0.24 14.34 -16.06
CA ILE A 8 -1.67 13.99 -16.06
C ILE A 8 -2.42 15.28 -15.77
N GLY A 9 -3.23 15.74 -16.73
CA GLY A 9 -3.82 17.07 -16.75
C GLY A 9 -4.56 17.46 -15.46
N PRO A 10 -4.86 18.76 -15.28
CA PRO A 10 -5.35 19.30 -14.01
C PRO A 10 -6.70 18.75 -13.55
N GLU A 11 -7.42 18.01 -14.39
CA GLU A 11 -8.72 17.40 -14.04
C GLU A 11 -8.62 15.88 -13.74
N ALA A 12 -7.41 15.31 -13.70
CA ALA A 12 -7.23 13.88 -13.49
C ALA A 12 -7.66 13.45 -12.07
N PHE A 13 -8.55 12.46 -11.98
CA PHE A 13 -8.93 11.82 -10.72
C PHE A 13 -7.89 10.77 -10.32
N LEU A 14 -7.29 10.94 -9.14
CA LEU A 14 -6.20 10.10 -8.65
C LEU A 14 -6.70 9.16 -7.56
N ALA A 15 -6.76 7.88 -7.89
CA ALA A 15 -7.20 6.83 -6.97
C ALA A 15 -6.16 5.70 -6.80
N PRO A 16 -5.00 5.96 -6.15
CA PRO A 16 -4.02 4.93 -5.88
C PRO A 16 -4.56 3.88 -4.90
N GLU A 17 -4.36 2.60 -5.22
CA GLU A 17 -4.85 1.47 -4.41
C GLU A 17 -3.70 0.82 -3.60
N PRO A 18 -3.50 1.17 -2.31
CA PRO A 18 -2.58 0.45 -1.46
C PRO A 18 -3.15 -0.90 -1.01
N LYS A 19 -2.27 -1.90 -0.91
CA LYS A 19 -2.55 -3.17 -0.24
C LYS A 19 -2.52 -2.97 1.26
N VAL A 20 -3.46 -3.57 1.98
CA VAL A 20 -3.56 -3.43 3.44
C VAL A 20 -3.69 -4.75 4.17
N VAL A 21 -3.04 -4.86 5.33
CA VAL A 21 -3.15 -5.98 6.27
C VAL A 21 -3.33 -5.45 7.68
N LEU A 22 -4.52 -5.60 8.25
CA LEU A 22 -4.75 -5.37 9.68
C LEU A 22 -4.15 -6.55 10.47
N ALA A 23 -3.12 -6.29 11.26
CA ALA A 23 -2.45 -7.31 12.07
C ALA A 23 -1.87 -6.71 13.36
N GLY A 24 -1.86 -7.51 14.43
CA GLY A 24 -1.17 -7.17 15.68
C GLY A 24 0.32 -7.55 15.68
N ASP A 25 0.73 -8.43 14.77
CA ASP A 25 2.10 -8.89 14.57
C ASP A 25 2.62 -8.47 13.19
N THR A 26 3.83 -7.92 13.18
CA THR A 26 4.52 -7.47 11.96
C THR A 26 4.95 -8.66 11.10
N GLU A 27 5.35 -9.78 11.70
CA GLU A 27 5.82 -10.94 10.94
C GLU A 27 4.66 -11.66 10.25
N GLU A 28 3.51 -11.81 10.94
CA GLU A 28 2.26 -12.25 10.31
C GLU A 28 1.88 -11.38 9.10
N ALA A 29 1.89 -10.05 9.27
CA ALA A 29 1.57 -9.13 8.17
C ALA A 29 2.51 -9.29 6.98
N ARG A 30 3.82 -9.44 7.25
CA ARG A 30 4.81 -9.66 6.20
C ARG A 30 4.61 -10.98 5.50
N ALA A 31 4.27 -12.05 6.23
CA ALA A 31 3.97 -13.36 5.63
C ALA A 31 2.79 -13.26 4.64
N ILE A 32 1.69 -12.60 5.02
CA ILE A 32 0.53 -12.36 4.15
C ILE A 32 0.92 -11.49 2.93
N GLY A 33 1.67 -10.42 3.17
CA GLY A 33 2.18 -9.56 2.09
C GLY A 33 3.01 -10.34 1.08
N ARG A 34 3.91 -11.22 1.54
CA ARG A 34 4.78 -12.04 0.68
C ARG A 34 4.00 -13.00 -0.20
N GLN A 35 2.96 -13.64 0.33
CA GLN A 35 2.07 -14.49 -0.47
C GLN A 35 1.47 -13.72 -1.64
N THR A 36 1.06 -12.47 -1.40
CA THR A 36 0.53 -11.60 -2.45
C THR A 36 1.61 -11.18 -3.44
N LEU A 37 2.80 -10.81 -2.97
CA LEU A 37 3.90 -10.33 -3.82
C LEU A 37 4.55 -11.43 -4.66
N GLU A 38 4.39 -12.71 -4.31
CA GLU A 38 4.98 -13.82 -5.05
C GLU A 38 4.69 -13.77 -6.56
N MET A 39 3.44 -13.46 -6.93
CA MET A 39 3.02 -13.28 -8.32
C MET A 39 3.76 -12.11 -8.96
N TYR A 40 3.80 -10.95 -8.29
CA TYR A 40 4.41 -9.72 -8.81
C TYR A 40 5.92 -9.85 -8.98
N LEU A 41 6.60 -10.62 -8.13
CA LEU A 41 8.03 -10.91 -8.25
C LEU A 41 8.34 -11.76 -9.50
N GLY A 42 7.33 -12.35 -10.16
CA GLY A 42 7.45 -12.98 -11.48
C GLY A 42 7.24 -12.03 -12.67
N LEU A 43 6.78 -10.79 -12.43
CA LEU A 43 6.38 -9.86 -13.48
C LEU A 43 7.50 -8.86 -13.81
N LYS A 44 8.00 -8.89 -15.05
CA LYS A 44 9.08 -7.99 -15.52
C LYS A 44 8.76 -6.51 -15.30
N ASN A 45 7.51 -6.09 -15.52
CA ASN A 45 7.08 -4.71 -15.33
C ASN A 45 7.04 -4.30 -13.85
N ALA A 46 6.63 -5.19 -12.94
CA ALA A 46 6.64 -4.90 -11.51
C ALA A 46 8.08 -4.75 -10.99
N LEU A 47 8.97 -5.67 -11.36
CA LEU A 47 10.39 -5.60 -11.01
C LEU A 47 11.03 -4.30 -11.55
N ALA A 48 10.76 -3.94 -12.81
CA ALA A 48 11.26 -2.70 -13.40
C ALA A 48 10.71 -1.43 -12.71
N ASN A 49 9.44 -1.43 -12.30
CA ASN A 49 8.84 -0.35 -11.52
C ASN A 49 9.56 -0.20 -10.16
N TRP A 50 9.75 -1.30 -9.43
CA TRP A 50 10.37 -1.25 -8.11
C TRP A 50 11.86 -0.88 -8.17
N LYS A 51 12.61 -1.32 -9.19
CA LYS A 51 13.97 -0.83 -9.42
C LYS A 51 14.03 0.69 -9.58
N ARG A 52 13.09 1.28 -10.33
CA ARG A 52 12.98 2.74 -10.47
C ARG A 52 12.63 3.45 -9.16
N MET A 53 12.00 2.76 -8.22
CA MET A 53 11.71 3.25 -6.88
C MET A 53 12.88 3.03 -5.89
N GLY A 54 14.01 2.48 -6.34
CA GLY A 54 15.23 2.34 -5.54
C GLY A 54 15.35 1.03 -4.74
N PHE A 55 14.61 -0.02 -5.12
CA PHE A 55 14.81 -1.38 -4.58
C PHE A 55 15.96 -2.09 -5.30
N SER A 56 16.81 -2.77 -4.53
CA SER A 56 17.94 -3.55 -5.07
C SER A 56 17.49 -4.90 -5.64
N ASP A 57 18.38 -5.59 -6.36
CA ASP A 57 18.10 -6.98 -6.78
C ASP A 57 17.90 -7.93 -5.60
N GLU A 58 18.54 -7.65 -4.46
CA GLU A 58 18.34 -8.40 -3.21
C GLU A 58 16.94 -8.15 -2.61
N ASP A 59 16.47 -6.89 -2.63
CA ASP A 59 15.11 -6.55 -2.19
C ASP A 59 14.04 -7.28 -3.01
N LEU A 60 14.34 -7.55 -4.28
CA LEU A 60 13.42 -8.13 -5.27
C LEU A 60 13.62 -9.64 -5.49
N ALA A 61 14.63 -10.26 -4.88
CA ALA A 61 14.81 -11.69 -4.93
C ALA A 61 13.69 -12.38 -4.13
N LYS A 62 13.04 -13.41 -4.69
CA LYS A 62 11.97 -14.14 -3.97
C LYS A 62 12.48 -14.65 -2.61
N PRO A 63 11.71 -14.48 -1.52
CA PRO A 63 10.31 -14.03 -1.44
C PRO A 63 10.10 -12.51 -1.30
N GLY A 64 11.10 -11.68 -1.61
CA GLY A 64 11.17 -10.23 -1.40
C GLY A 64 11.92 -9.88 -0.12
N SER A 65 12.33 -8.63 0.10
CA SER A 65 12.82 -8.20 1.42
C SER A 65 11.68 -7.69 2.33
N ASN A 66 11.94 -7.60 3.63
CA ASN A 66 11.02 -6.93 4.55
C ASN A 66 10.81 -5.47 4.14
N ARG A 67 11.87 -4.79 3.69
CA ARG A 67 11.82 -3.43 3.17
C ARG A 67 10.86 -3.30 1.98
N LEU A 68 10.88 -4.25 1.05
CA LEU A 68 9.92 -4.26 -0.06
C LEU A 68 8.49 -4.39 0.45
N VAL A 69 8.24 -5.40 1.30
CA VAL A 69 6.89 -5.68 1.82
C VAL A 69 6.33 -4.48 2.59
N ASP A 70 7.11 -3.92 3.52
CA ASP A 70 6.71 -2.75 4.33
C ASP A 70 6.44 -1.50 3.49
N ALA A 71 7.08 -1.38 2.32
CA ALA A 71 6.89 -0.25 1.43
C ALA A 71 5.65 -0.37 0.54
N VAL A 72 5.26 -1.60 0.15
CA VAL A 72 4.17 -1.83 -0.83
C VAL A 72 2.90 -2.40 -0.20
N VAL A 73 2.95 -2.80 1.07
CA VAL A 73 1.80 -3.24 1.88
C VAL A 73 1.74 -2.37 3.12
N ALA A 74 0.65 -1.63 3.31
CA ALA A 74 0.38 -0.94 4.56
C ALA A 74 -0.13 -1.94 5.59
N HIS A 75 0.55 -2.09 6.72
CA HIS A 75 0.19 -3.10 7.71
C HIS A 75 0.32 -2.60 9.15
N GLY A 76 -0.29 -3.35 10.07
CA GLY A 76 -0.30 -3.06 11.50
C GLY A 76 -1.68 -2.69 12.01
N THR A 77 -1.75 -1.71 12.92
CA THR A 77 -3.00 -1.25 13.52
C THR A 77 -3.85 -0.47 12.53
N ALA A 78 -5.14 -0.30 12.85
CA ALA A 78 -6.04 0.54 12.07
C ALA A 78 -5.53 1.99 11.97
N ASP A 79 -4.92 2.53 13.04
CA ASP A 79 -4.29 3.85 13.04
C ASP A 79 -3.12 3.94 12.06
N ALA A 80 -2.26 2.91 12.01
CA ALA A 80 -1.13 2.87 11.08
C ALA A 80 -1.61 2.84 9.62
N ILE A 81 -2.62 2.02 9.33
CA ILE A 81 -3.24 1.94 8.00
C ILE A 81 -3.92 3.27 7.63
N ALA A 82 -4.67 3.87 8.56
CA ALA A 82 -5.32 5.16 8.35
C ALA A 82 -4.31 6.30 8.14
N ALA A 83 -3.20 6.32 8.89
CA ALA A 83 -2.13 7.29 8.71
C ALA A 83 -1.49 7.15 7.31
N ARG A 84 -1.25 5.92 6.85
CA ARG A 84 -0.73 5.66 5.50
C ARG A 84 -1.71 6.09 4.41
N ALA A 85 -3.01 5.86 4.59
CA ALA A 85 -4.03 6.35 3.66
C ALA A 85 -4.06 7.89 3.60
N LYS A 86 -3.97 8.57 4.76
CA LYS A 86 -3.89 10.04 4.82
C LYS A 86 -2.66 10.59 4.08
N GLN A 87 -1.51 9.92 4.14
CA GLN A 87 -0.33 10.34 3.37
C GLN A 87 -0.57 10.38 1.86
N TYR A 88 -1.39 9.48 1.30
CA TYR A 88 -1.73 9.55 -0.12
C TYR A 88 -2.68 10.72 -0.43
N LEU A 89 -3.63 11.00 0.46
CA LEU A 89 -4.52 12.16 0.34
C LEU A 89 -3.73 13.48 0.44
N ASP A 90 -2.81 13.58 1.40
CA ASP A 90 -1.91 14.73 1.56
C ASP A 90 -0.99 14.91 0.35
N ALA A 91 -0.62 13.81 -0.32
CA ALA A 91 0.12 13.81 -1.59
C ALA A 91 -0.74 14.17 -2.81
N GLY A 92 -2.04 14.44 -2.62
CA GLY A 92 -2.95 14.91 -3.66
C GLY A 92 -3.80 13.83 -4.33
N ALA A 93 -3.91 12.64 -3.74
CA ALA A 93 -4.91 11.67 -4.17
C ALA A 93 -6.33 12.14 -3.82
N ASP A 94 -7.29 11.83 -4.70
CA ASP A 94 -8.71 12.17 -4.50
C ASP A 94 -9.46 11.06 -3.75
N HIS A 95 -9.02 9.81 -3.89
CA HIS A 95 -9.66 8.65 -3.28
C HIS A 95 -8.65 7.52 -3.03
N ILE A 96 -8.76 6.79 -1.91
CA ILE A 96 -7.87 5.69 -1.58
C ILE A 96 -8.66 4.38 -1.46
N PRO A 97 -8.87 3.63 -2.56
CA PRO A 97 -9.40 2.28 -2.45
C PRO A 97 -8.40 1.40 -1.69
N LEU A 98 -8.85 0.67 -0.67
CA LEU A 98 -7.98 -0.22 0.11
C LEU A 98 -8.13 -1.66 -0.37
N GLN A 99 -7.03 -2.23 -0.89
CA GLN A 99 -7.00 -3.65 -1.26
C GLN A 99 -6.68 -4.48 -0.01
N VAL A 100 -7.72 -4.97 0.67
CA VAL A 100 -7.59 -5.79 1.86
C VAL A 100 -7.08 -7.18 1.48
N LEU A 101 -5.94 -7.59 2.03
CA LEU A 101 -5.35 -8.91 1.78
C LEU A 101 -5.84 -9.99 2.76
N THR A 102 -6.66 -9.60 3.72
CA THR A 102 -7.34 -10.46 4.71
C THR A 102 -8.86 -10.26 4.63
N SER A 103 -9.61 -10.68 5.65
CA SER A 103 -11.06 -10.41 5.70
C SER A 103 -11.35 -8.92 5.95
N PRO A 104 -12.20 -8.27 5.14
CA PRO A 104 -12.57 -6.87 5.32
C PRO A 104 -13.48 -6.63 6.54
N ASP A 105 -14.13 -7.67 7.06
CA ASP A 105 -15.14 -7.58 8.13
C ASP A 105 -14.57 -6.98 9.42
N LYS A 106 -13.27 -7.17 9.65
CA LYS A 106 -12.54 -6.57 10.79
C LYS A 106 -11.94 -5.21 10.47
N LEU A 107 -11.59 -4.96 9.21
CA LEU A 107 -10.92 -3.73 8.82
C LEU A 107 -11.87 -2.55 8.76
N VAL A 108 -13.04 -2.69 8.11
CA VAL A 108 -13.97 -1.59 7.89
C VAL A 108 -14.43 -0.96 9.21
N PRO A 109 -14.86 -1.73 10.23
CA PRO A 109 -15.23 -1.15 11.52
C PRO A 109 -14.03 -0.52 12.25
N ALA A 110 -12.84 -1.12 12.14
CA ALA A 110 -11.64 -0.63 12.81
C ALA A 110 -11.13 0.70 12.24
N LEU A 111 -11.38 0.98 10.95
CA LEU A 111 -10.98 2.22 10.29
C LEU A 111 -11.92 3.39 10.52
N ALA A 112 -13.17 3.15 10.95
CA ALA A 112 -14.17 4.20 11.10
C ALA A 112 -13.70 5.33 12.04
N GLY A 113 -13.25 4.99 13.25
CA GLY A 113 -12.70 5.97 14.19
C GLY A 113 -11.46 6.71 13.67
N PRO A 114 -10.39 6.00 13.27
CA PRO A 114 -9.17 6.62 12.75
C PRO A 114 -9.36 7.50 11.50
N LEU A 115 -10.38 7.23 10.68
CA LEU A 115 -10.73 8.03 9.51
C LEU A 115 -11.82 9.07 9.78
N GLY A 116 -12.38 9.13 10.99
CA GLY A 116 -13.46 10.06 11.34
C GLY A 116 -14.77 9.79 10.59
N LEU A 117 -15.00 8.55 10.16
CA LEU A 117 -16.23 8.12 9.49
C LEU A 117 -17.26 7.74 10.56
N GLN A 118 -18.42 8.43 10.54
CA GLN A 118 -19.56 8.18 11.44
C GLN A 118 -20.64 7.37 10.73
#